data_AF-A0A6P0NFS2-F1
#
_entry.id   AF-A0A6P0NFS2-F1
#
_cell.length_a   1.000
_cell.length_b   1.000
_cell.length_c   1.000
_cell.angle_alpha   90.00
_cell.angle_beta   90.00
_cell.angle_gamma   90.00
#
_symmetry.space_group_name_H-M   'P 1'
#
loop_
_entity.id
_entity.type
_entity.pdbx_description
1 polymer ?
#
loop_
_entity_poly.entity_id
_entity_poly.type
_entity_poly.pdbx_seq_one_letter_code
_entity_poly.pdbx_strand_id
1 'polypeptide(L)'
;FHKLRGNLERDTRLTLDDWDNLLLICGECREGAKDYNPQQRDHYLWPDSEMASSYPFRYVKRDNVTYKVLDAEGNLFKEEQRTFVFAETANDVATNILEAAKNTIALFKLNTKYYDNNQIIIPYQDFIDVSDLRLEQRYEAYQAATKAAGRLQRAAETLVVPGGREFVDNALILTNEIRESMGYVSTWKTAILANLDRETLGKIFPNITSNLKRRREIEAEVEDELLLEDDERPTKRQRKEIWPGPPTVPPV
;
A
#
# COMPACT_ATOMS: atom_id res chain seq x y z
N PHE A 1 -0.48 -9.01 3.47
CA PHE A 1 -0.74 -10.04 2.44
C PHE A 1 -1.64 -11.14 2.98
N HIS A 2 -1.33 -11.75 4.14
CA HIS A 2 -2.05 -12.92 4.67
C HIS A 2 -3.41 -12.66 5.34
N LYS A 3 -3.62 -11.49 5.96
CA LYS A 3 -4.93 -11.09 6.52
C LYS A 3 -6.08 -11.07 5.51
N LEU A 4 -5.79 -10.95 4.23
CA LEU A 4 -6.80 -10.82 3.17
C LEU A 4 -7.09 -12.15 2.45
N ARG A 5 -6.39 -13.24 2.78
CA ARG A 5 -6.66 -14.58 2.24
C ARG A 5 -7.52 -15.46 3.15
N GLY A 6 -8.16 -14.89 4.18
CA GLY A 6 -9.03 -15.62 5.10
C GLY A 6 -8.32 -16.47 6.16
N ASN A 7 -6.99 -16.41 6.24
CA ASN A 7 -6.22 -17.16 7.24
C ASN A 7 -6.17 -16.47 8.62
N LEU A 8 -6.59 -15.21 8.70
CA LEU A 8 -6.69 -14.44 9.94
C LEU A 8 -7.96 -13.59 9.89
N GLU A 9 -8.55 -13.32 11.04
CA GLU A 9 -9.62 -12.34 11.15
C GLU A 9 -9.08 -10.93 10.81
N ARG A 10 -9.96 -10.08 10.28
CA ARG A 10 -9.57 -8.78 9.69
C ARG A 10 -8.93 -7.85 10.72
N ASP A 11 -9.34 -7.96 11.97
CA ASP A 11 -8.97 -7.18 13.14
C ASP A 11 -7.93 -7.87 14.04
N THR A 12 -7.44 -9.07 13.70
CA THR A 12 -6.40 -9.74 14.48
C THR A 12 -5.17 -8.83 14.62
N ARG A 13 -4.82 -8.47 15.85
CA ARG A 13 -3.55 -7.79 16.14
C ARG A 13 -2.44 -8.82 16.01
N LEU A 14 -1.49 -8.54 15.13
CA LEU A 14 -0.30 -9.37 14.94
C LEU A 14 0.85 -8.73 15.70
N THR A 15 1.58 -9.55 16.42
CA THR A 15 2.84 -9.23 17.08
C THR A 15 4.00 -9.87 16.33
N LEU A 16 5.21 -9.52 16.71
CA LEU A 16 6.41 -10.11 16.13
C LEU A 16 6.54 -11.62 16.31
N ASP A 17 6.07 -12.15 17.44
CA ASP A 17 6.10 -13.58 17.73
C ASP A 17 5.15 -14.39 16.83
N ASP A 18 4.18 -13.72 16.21
CA ASP A 18 3.28 -14.35 15.25
C ASP A 18 3.97 -14.55 13.88
N TRP A 19 5.04 -13.82 13.57
CA TRP A 19 5.60 -13.81 12.22
C TRP A 19 6.25 -15.11 11.81
N ASP A 20 6.89 -15.84 12.72
CA ASP A 20 7.44 -17.15 12.39
C ASP A 20 6.34 -18.08 11.85
N ASN A 21 5.14 -18.01 12.41
CA ASN A 21 3.97 -18.77 11.96
C ASN A 21 3.35 -18.19 10.69
N LEU A 22 3.33 -16.86 10.52
CA LEU A 22 2.77 -16.20 9.34
C LEU A 22 3.65 -16.33 8.10
N LEU A 23 4.96 -16.41 8.29
CA LEU A 23 5.92 -16.65 7.23
C LEU A 23 5.73 -18.04 6.63
N LEU A 24 5.25 -19.02 7.40
CA LEU A 24 4.86 -20.35 6.88
C LEU A 24 3.76 -20.27 5.81
N ILE A 25 2.97 -19.20 5.77
CA ILE A 25 1.87 -19.01 4.82
C ILE A 25 2.39 -18.54 3.45
N CYS A 26 3.60 -17.98 3.36
CA CYS A 26 4.26 -17.69 2.08
C CYS A 26 5.62 -18.38 2.04
N GLY A 27 5.72 -19.48 1.30
CA GLY A 27 6.98 -20.24 1.13
C GLY A 27 8.17 -19.33 0.82
N GLU A 28 8.00 -18.40 -0.11
CA GLU A 28 9.05 -17.44 -0.46
C GLU A 28 9.41 -16.45 0.67
N CYS A 29 8.44 -16.05 1.51
CA CYS A 29 8.76 -15.18 2.66
C CYS A 29 9.45 -15.99 3.76
N ARG A 30 9.06 -17.25 3.94
CA ARG A 30 9.73 -18.19 4.84
C ARG A 30 11.18 -18.42 4.42
N GLU A 31 11.42 -18.64 3.13
CA GLU A 31 12.78 -18.81 2.60
C GLU A 31 13.63 -17.56 2.85
N GLY A 32 13.12 -16.37 2.52
CA GLY A 32 13.83 -15.12 2.79
C GLY A 32 14.05 -14.83 4.28
N ALA A 33 13.13 -15.25 5.14
CA ALA A 33 13.26 -15.08 6.58
C ALA A 33 14.34 -15.98 7.21
N LYS A 34 14.85 -17.00 6.53
CA LYS A 34 15.97 -17.83 7.06
C LYS A 34 17.24 -17.01 7.27
N ASP A 35 17.40 -15.93 6.51
CA ASP A 35 18.53 -15.01 6.61
C ASP A 35 18.29 -13.90 7.65
N TYR A 36 17.17 -13.94 8.38
CA TYR A 36 16.85 -12.95 9.39
C TYR A 36 17.80 -13.07 10.59
N ASN A 37 18.33 -11.92 10.99
CA ASN A 37 19.14 -11.77 12.18
C ASN A 37 18.32 -11.07 13.29
N PRO A 38 17.93 -11.77 14.38
CA PRO A 38 17.15 -11.20 15.47
C PRO A 38 17.79 -9.97 16.13
N GLN A 39 19.13 -9.89 16.12
CA GLN A 39 19.87 -8.75 16.66
C GLN A 39 19.77 -7.50 15.78
N GLN A 40 19.27 -7.62 14.55
CA GLN A 40 19.08 -6.53 13.59
C GLN A 40 17.59 -6.24 13.35
N ARG A 41 16.72 -6.54 14.32
CA ARG A 41 15.27 -6.35 14.22
C ARG A 41 14.87 -4.97 13.69
N ASP A 42 15.48 -3.91 14.22
CA ASP A 42 15.14 -2.52 13.89
C ASP A 42 15.68 -2.09 12.50
N HIS A 43 16.42 -2.96 11.82
CA HIS A 43 16.91 -2.74 10.46
C HIS A 43 15.90 -3.18 9.40
N TYR A 44 14.74 -3.72 9.79
CA TYR A 44 13.71 -4.19 8.87
C TYR A 44 12.35 -3.57 9.21
N LEU A 45 11.48 -3.51 8.20
CA LEU A 45 10.11 -3.05 8.35
C LEU A 45 9.18 -4.22 8.63
N TRP A 46 8.88 -4.37 9.90
CA TRP A 46 7.86 -5.31 10.37
C TRP A 46 6.48 -4.65 10.32
N PRO A 47 5.42 -5.33 9.87
CA PRO A 47 4.11 -4.68 9.68
C PRO A 47 3.43 -4.14 10.94
N ASP A 48 3.90 -4.52 12.13
CA ASP A 48 3.48 -4.00 13.43
C ASP A 48 4.37 -2.85 13.95
N SER A 49 5.48 -2.56 13.27
CA SER A 49 6.36 -1.44 13.61
C SER A 49 5.71 -0.09 13.25
N GLU A 50 5.98 0.92 14.07
CA GLU A 50 5.57 2.30 13.77
C GLU A 50 6.12 2.76 12.42
N MET A 51 7.36 2.36 12.09
CA MET A 51 8.01 2.66 10.81
C MET A 51 7.21 2.13 9.61
N ALA A 52 6.53 0.99 9.71
CA ALA A 52 5.74 0.45 8.61
C ALA A 52 4.49 1.29 8.27
N SER A 53 4.03 2.15 9.20
CA SER A 53 2.89 3.05 8.98
C SER A 53 3.22 4.24 8.06
N SER A 54 4.50 4.47 7.77
CA SER A 54 4.99 5.56 6.92
C SER A 54 4.80 5.35 5.40
N TYR A 55 4.14 4.26 4.99
CA TYR A 55 4.02 3.85 3.57
C TYR A 55 5.36 3.81 2.80
N PRO A 56 6.36 3.08 3.30
CA PRO A 56 7.74 3.16 2.84
C PRO A 56 8.01 2.48 1.49
N PHE A 57 7.02 1.80 0.92
CA PHE A 57 7.12 1.12 -0.36
C PHE A 57 6.25 1.80 -1.42
N ARG A 58 6.82 1.99 -2.60
CA ARG A 58 6.11 2.30 -3.84
C ARG A 58 6.14 1.11 -4.77
N TYR A 59 5.11 0.97 -5.60
CA TYR A 59 5.05 -0.10 -6.58
C TYR A 59 5.14 0.51 -7.96
N VAL A 60 6.10 0.05 -8.77
CA VAL A 60 6.45 0.69 -10.04
C VAL A 60 6.33 -0.32 -11.16
N LYS A 61 5.46 -0.02 -12.13
CA LYS A 61 5.36 -0.80 -13.37
C LYS A 61 6.60 -0.52 -14.21
N ARG A 62 7.28 -1.59 -14.65
CA ARG A 62 8.36 -1.51 -15.62
C ARG A 62 8.04 -2.40 -16.80
N ASP A 63 8.08 -1.81 -17.98
CA ASP A 63 7.93 -2.49 -19.26
C ASP A 63 9.30 -2.95 -19.77
N ASN A 64 9.30 -3.92 -20.67
CA ASN A 64 10.51 -4.42 -21.35
C ASN A 64 11.63 -4.85 -20.38
N VAL A 65 11.26 -5.60 -19.34
CA VAL A 65 12.21 -6.29 -18.48
C VAL A 65 12.65 -7.56 -19.18
N THR A 66 13.97 -7.73 -19.30
CA THR A 66 14.54 -8.93 -19.92
C THR A 66 14.35 -10.13 -19.00
N TYR A 67 13.60 -11.12 -19.47
CA TYR A 67 13.30 -12.35 -18.76
C TYR A 67 13.98 -13.52 -19.48
N LYS A 68 14.87 -14.20 -18.78
CA LYS A 68 15.67 -15.32 -19.30
C LYS A 68 15.47 -16.56 -18.46
N VAL A 69 15.39 -17.70 -19.13
CA VAL A 69 15.44 -19.03 -18.51
C VAL A 69 16.70 -19.72 -19.02
N LEU A 70 17.51 -20.25 -18.10
CA LEU A 70 18.72 -21.00 -18.41
C LEU A 70 18.49 -22.49 -18.17
N ASP A 71 18.94 -23.36 -19.08
CA ASP A 71 18.91 -24.82 -18.90
C ASP A 71 19.87 -25.30 -17.78
N ALA A 72 19.95 -26.62 -17.56
CA ALA A 72 20.77 -27.21 -16.52
C ALA A 72 22.27 -26.96 -16.73
N GLU A 73 22.69 -26.79 -17.98
CA GLU A 73 24.06 -26.49 -18.39
C GLU A 73 24.37 -24.98 -18.40
N GLY A 74 23.37 -24.13 -18.11
CA GLY A 74 23.49 -22.68 -18.07
C GLY A 74 23.32 -22.00 -19.44
N ASN A 75 22.92 -22.73 -20.49
CA ASN A 75 22.63 -22.15 -21.79
C ASN A 75 21.24 -21.50 -21.81
N LEU A 76 21.05 -20.55 -22.71
CA LEU A 76 19.78 -19.86 -22.87
C LEU A 76 18.70 -20.80 -23.42
N PHE A 77 17.71 -21.12 -22.59
CA PHE A 77 16.52 -21.89 -22.99
C PHE A 77 15.42 -20.98 -23.55
N LYS A 78 15.18 -19.83 -22.88
CA LYS A 78 14.14 -18.87 -23.26
C LYS A 78 14.60 -17.45 -22.99
N GLU A 79 14.28 -16.52 -23.90
CA GLU A 79 14.41 -15.08 -23.68
C GLU A 79 13.17 -14.35 -24.19
N GLU A 80 12.64 -13.44 -23.40
CA GLU A 80 11.55 -12.56 -23.80
C GLU A 80 11.55 -11.25 -23.00
N GLN A 81 10.84 -10.26 -23.53
CA GLN A 81 10.61 -9.00 -22.83
C GLN A 81 9.25 -9.07 -22.14
N ARG A 82 9.23 -8.84 -20.82
CA ARG A 82 8.02 -8.89 -20.00
C ARG A 82 7.79 -7.58 -19.26
N THR A 83 6.58 -7.44 -18.75
CA THR A 83 6.18 -6.32 -17.89
C THR A 83 5.95 -6.84 -16.48
N PHE A 84 6.49 -6.13 -15.50
CA PHE A 84 6.31 -6.48 -14.10
C PHE A 84 6.06 -5.22 -13.26
N VAL A 85 5.61 -5.44 -12.02
CA VAL A 85 5.50 -4.38 -11.02
C VAL A 85 6.52 -4.65 -9.93
N PHE A 86 7.41 -3.70 -9.65
CA PHE A 86 8.47 -3.83 -8.66
C PHE A 86 8.10 -3.08 -7.39
N ALA A 87 8.45 -3.64 -6.24
CA ALA A 87 8.46 -2.94 -4.97
C ALA A 87 9.76 -2.13 -4.90
N GLU A 88 9.63 -0.83 -4.75
CA GLU A 88 10.75 0.09 -4.57
C GLU A 88 10.54 0.88 -3.29
N THR A 89 11.59 1.55 -2.84
CA THR A 89 11.49 2.46 -1.70
C THR A 89 10.87 3.79 -2.10
N ALA A 90 10.04 4.33 -1.21
CA ALA A 90 9.54 5.69 -1.33
C ALA A 90 10.69 6.65 -0.97
N ASN A 91 10.92 7.70 -1.77
CA ASN A 91 12.06 8.62 -1.57
C ASN A 91 11.74 9.75 -0.58
N ASP A 92 10.48 9.87 -0.17
CA ASP A 92 9.89 10.91 0.66
C ASP A 92 9.73 10.50 2.14
N VAL A 93 10.40 9.43 2.56
CA VAL A 93 10.43 8.96 3.97
C VAL A 93 11.77 9.22 4.63
N ALA A 94 11.79 9.19 5.97
CA ALA A 94 13.01 9.38 6.75
C ALA A 94 14.09 8.34 6.40
N THR A 95 15.37 8.74 6.51
CA THR A 95 16.52 7.92 6.06
C THR A 95 16.58 6.54 6.72
N ASN A 96 16.31 6.44 8.02
CA ASN A 96 16.27 5.17 8.73
C ASN A 96 15.17 4.23 8.21
N ILE A 97 14.00 4.79 7.86
CA ILE A 97 12.88 4.05 7.26
C ILE A 97 13.24 3.59 5.84
N LEU A 98 13.90 4.46 5.07
CA LEU A 98 14.37 4.15 3.72
C LEU A 98 15.34 2.95 3.74
N GLU A 99 16.31 2.97 4.66
CA GLU A 99 17.25 1.85 4.85
C GLU A 99 16.54 0.58 5.28
N ALA A 100 15.63 0.67 6.26
CA ALA A 100 14.83 -0.47 6.68
C ALA A 100 14.00 -1.07 5.53
N ALA A 101 13.46 -0.22 4.66
CA ALA A 101 12.72 -0.65 3.48
C ALA A 101 13.62 -1.36 2.44
N LYS A 102 14.82 -0.85 2.19
CA LYS A 102 15.81 -1.52 1.32
C LYS A 102 16.17 -2.90 1.88
N ASN A 103 16.46 -2.98 3.18
CA ASN A 103 16.78 -4.23 3.86
C ASN A 103 15.61 -5.21 3.80
N THR A 104 14.37 -4.73 3.93
CA THR A 104 13.16 -5.56 3.84
C THR A 104 12.95 -6.13 2.43
N ILE A 105 13.15 -5.31 1.39
CA ILE A 105 13.10 -5.78 -0.01
C ILE A 105 14.17 -6.86 -0.24
N ALA A 106 15.37 -6.65 0.29
CA ALA A 106 16.50 -7.55 0.13
C ALA A 106 16.36 -8.86 0.91
N LEU A 107 15.86 -8.81 2.15
CA LEU A 107 15.64 -9.98 3.02
C LEU A 107 14.55 -10.88 2.42
N PHE A 108 13.37 -10.32 2.16
CA PHE A 108 12.25 -11.11 1.67
C PHE A 108 12.26 -11.33 0.16
N LYS A 109 13.28 -10.83 -0.56
CA LYS A 109 13.38 -10.89 -2.03
C LYS A 109 12.08 -10.45 -2.70
N LEU A 110 11.52 -9.30 -2.28
CA LEU A 110 10.19 -8.86 -2.71
C LEU A 110 10.06 -8.68 -4.23
N ASN A 111 11.18 -8.55 -4.94
CA ASN A 111 11.24 -8.42 -6.39
C ASN A 111 11.73 -9.69 -7.10
N THR A 112 11.51 -10.85 -6.51
CA THR A 112 12.13 -12.13 -6.84
C THR A 112 13.61 -12.23 -6.49
N LYS A 113 14.04 -13.46 -6.16
CA LYS A 113 15.45 -13.80 -5.89
C LYS A 113 16.32 -13.80 -7.16
N TYR A 114 15.70 -13.83 -8.34
CA TYR A 114 16.37 -13.84 -9.64
C TYR A 114 16.58 -12.45 -10.27
N TYR A 115 16.13 -11.40 -9.59
CA TYR A 115 16.16 -10.06 -10.14
C TYR A 115 17.52 -9.41 -9.92
N ASP A 116 18.22 -9.09 -11.00
CA ASP A 116 19.49 -8.38 -11.00
C ASP A 116 19.57 -7.40 -12.17
N ASN A 117 20.03 -6.18 -11.92
CA ASN A 117 20.34 -5.17 -12.95
C ASN A 117 19.29 -5.03 -14.08
N ASN A 118 17.99 -4.99 -13.71
CA ASN A 118 16.86 -4.90 -14.63
C ASN A 118 16.64 -6.12 -15.54
N GLN A 119 17.18 -7.27 -15.17
CA GLN A 119 16.94 -8.56 -15.79
C GLN A 119 16.46 -9.57 -14.74
N ILE A 120 15.75 -10.58 -15.19
CA ILE A 120 15.32 -11.72 -14.38
C ILE A 120 15.89 -12.96 -15.07
N ILE A 121 16.75 -13.70 -14.38
CA ILE A 121 17.41 -14.89 -14.92
C ILE A 121 17.09 -16.08 -14.03
N ILE A 122 16.25 -16.99 -14.52
CA ILE A 122 15.71 -18.11 -13.75
C ILE A 122 16.34 -19.43 -14.23
N PRO A 123 16.83 -20.30 -13.33
CA PRO A 123 17.20 -21.67 -13.68
C PRO A 123 15.99 -22.47 -14.19
N TYR A 124 16.20 -23.39 -15.12
CA TYR A 124 15.12 -24.16 -15.75
C TYR A 124 14.30 -24.96 -14.75
N GLN A 125 14.95 -25.54 -13.74
CA GLN A 125 14.27 -26.28 -12.68
C GLN A 125 13.28 -25.39 -11.92
N ASP A 126 13.73 -24.21 -11.50
CA ASP A 126 12.90 -23.23 -10.81
C ASP A 126 11.77 -22.66 -11.67
N PHE A 127 12.01 -22.54 -12.98
CA PHE A 127 10.99 -22.14 -13.94
C PHE A 127 9.87 -23.19 -14.05
N ILE A 128 10.20 -24.49 -14.12
CA ILE A 128 9.21 -25.56 -14.17
C ILE A 128 8.50 -25.72 -12.83
N ASP A 129 9.22 -25.60 -11.72
CA ASP A 129 8.68 -25.77 -10.38
C ASP A 129 7.83 -24.56 -9.95
N VAL A 130 7.85 -23.49 -10.76
CA VAL A 130 7.09 -22.27 -10.51
C VAL A 130 7.44 -21.70 -9.13
N SER A 131 8.75 -21.66 -8.83
CA SER A 131 9.21 -21.45 -7.46
C SER A 131 8.88 -20.07 -6.91
N ASP A 132 8.89 -19.02 -7.74
CA ASP A 132 8.47 -17.67 -7.35
C ASP A 132 7.51 -17.06 -8.37
N LEU A 133 6.27 -16.80 -7.94
CA LEU A 133 5.19 -16.19 -8.73
C LEU A 133 4.85 -14.76 -8.33
N ARG A 134 5.62 -14.16 -7.41
CA ARG A 134 5.21 -12.88 -6.81
C ARG A 134 5.09 -11.77 -7.84
N LEU A 135 6.00 -11.70 -8.82
CA LEU A 135 5.97 -10.65 -9.83
C LEU A 135 4.83 -10.85 -10.83
N GLU A 136 4.56 -12.10 -11.22
CA GLU A 136 3.43 -12.50 -12.05
C GLU A 136 2.11 -12.14 -11.37
N GLN A 137 1.88 -12.62 -10.14
CA GLN A 137 0.66 -12.34 -9.38
C GLN A 137 0.47 -10.85 -9.11
N ARG A 138 1.55 -10.12 -8.85
CA ARG A 138 1.50 -8.68 -8.68
C ARG A 138 1.13 -7.98 -9.99
N TYR A 139 1.67 -8.42 -11.12
CA TYR A 139 1.30 -7.87 -12.42
C TYR A 139 -0.15 -8.22 -12.81
N GLU A 140 -0.62 -9.42 -12.52
CA GLU A 140 -2.03 -9.80 -12.67
C GLU A 140 -2.95 -8.90 -11.84
N ALA A 141 -2.59 -8.64 -10.57
CA ALA A 141 -3.32 -7.71 -9.72
C ALA A 141 -3.32 -6.28 -10.31
N TYR A 142 -2.21 -5.83 -10.89
CA TYR A 142 -2.13 -4.55 -11.59
C TYR A 142 -3.07 -4.48 -12.80
N GLN A 143 -3.12 -5.54 -13.61
CA GLN A 143 -4.02 -5.63 -14.77
C GLN A 143 -5.49 -5.65 -14.34
N ALA A 144 -5.83 -6.40 -13.30
CA ALA A 144 -7.17 -6.44 -12.73
C ALA A 144 -7.60 -5.06 -12.20
N ALA A 145 -6.70 -4.38 -11.49
CA ALA A 145 -6.91 -3.03 -10.98
C ALA A 145 -7.05 -1.99 -12.12
N THR A 146 -6.27 -2.13 -13.19
CA THR A 146 -6.40 -1.27 -14.39
C THR A 146 -7.78 -1.44 -15.05
N LYS A 147 -8.26 -2.69 -15.18
CA LYS A 147 -9.61 -2.97 -15.66
C LYS A 147 -10.68 -2.39 -14.73
N ALA A 148 -10.45 -2.46 -13.41
CA ALA A 148 -11.34 -1.88 -12.41
C ALA A 148 -11.38 -0.34 -12.49
N ALA A 149 -10.23 0.32 -12.65
CA ALA A 149 -10.16 1.76 -12.91
C ALA A 149 -11.01 2.13 -14.13
N GLY A 150 -10.88 1.42 -15.25
CA GLY A 150 -11.70 1.68 -16.43
C GLY A 150 -13.21 1.50 -16.19
N ARG A 151 -13.62 0.53 -15.35
CA ARG A 151 -15.03 0.39 -14.93
C ARG A 151 -15.49 1.54 -14.07
N LEU A 152 -14.68 1.96 -13.10
CA LEU A 152 -14.98 3.07 -12.20
C LEU A 152 -15.05 4.41 -12.95
N GLN A 153 -14.19 4.62 -13.96
CA GLN A 153 -14.24 5.77 -14.84
C GLN A 153 -15.60 5.88 -15.53
N ARG A 154 -16.01 4.81 -16.23
CA ARG A 154 -17.31 4.75 -16.91
C ARG A 154 -18.48 4.88 -15.93
N ALA A 155 -18.34 4.33 -14.72
CA ALA A 155 -19.37 4.47 -13.71
C ALA A 155 -19.47 5.91 -13.18
N ALA A 156 -18.35 6.60 -13.01
CA ALA A 156 -18.36 8.00 -12.58
C ALA A 156 -19.06 8.91 -13.61
N GLU A 157 -18.98 8.59 -14.90
CA GLU A 157 -19.69 9.32 -15.96
C GLU A 157 -21.22 9.22 -15.83
N THR A 158 -21.75 8.18 -15.17
CA THR A 158 -23.20 8.04 -14.98
C THR A 158 -23.75 8.85 -13.81
N LEU A 159 -22.90 9.47 -12.98
CA LEU A 159 -23.33 10.26 -11.81
C LEU A 159 -24.20 11.47 -12.16
N VAL A 160 -24.28 11.85 -13.44
CA VAL A 160 -25.14 12.93 -13.93
C VAL A 160 -26.59 12.51 -14.18
N VAL A 161 -26.90 11.21 -14.17
CA VAL A 161 -28.26 10.69 -14.39
C VAL A 161 -28.88 10.10 -13.11
N PRO A 162 -30.22 10.13 -12.97
CA PRO A 162 -30.91 9.44 -11.88
C PRO A 162 -30.52 7.96 -11.82
N GLY A 163 -30.18 7.46 -10.63
CA GLY A 163 -29.72 6.08 -10.43
C GLY A 163 -28.24 5.82 -10.75
N GLY A 164 -27.50 6.80 -11.29
CA GLY A 164 -26.07 6.66 -11.60
C GLY A 164 -25.21 6.26 -10.40
N ARG A 165 -25.61 6.68 -9.20
CA ARG A 165 -24.92 6.32 -7.95
C ARG A 165 -24.94 4.82 -7.68
N GLU A 166 -26.04 4.13 -7.95
CA GLU A 166 -26.15 2.68 -7.75
C GLU A 166 -25.16 1.93 -8.66
N PHE A 167 -24.95 2.41 -9.88
CA PHE A 167 -23.98 1.83 -10.80
C PHE A 167 -22.54 2.02 -10.30
N VAL A 168 -22.21 3.19 -9.74
CA VAL A 168 -20.91 3.44 -9.09
C VAL A 168 -20.72 2.53 -7.89
N ASP A 169 -21.72 2.40 -7.02
CA ASP A 169 -21.62 1.58 -5.81
C ASP A 169 -21.46 0.09 -6.16
N ASN A 170 -22.18 -0.42 -7.17
CA ASN A 170 -21.98 -1.77 -7.69
C ASN A 170 -20.57 -1.98 -8.27
N ALA A 171 -20.05 -1.00 -9.02
CA ALA A 171 -18.68 -1.07 -9.54
C ALA A 171 -17.63 -1.07 -8.41
N LEU A 172 -17.88 -0.34 -7.31
CA LEU A 172 -17.03 -0.33 -6.13
C LEU A 172 -17.08 -1.66 -5.37
N ILE A 173 -18.27 -2.25 -5.18
CA ILE A 173 -18.44 -3.56 -4.55
C ILE A 173 -17.63 -4.62 -5.31
N LEU A 174 -17.85 -4.74 -6.61
CA LEU A 174 -17.12 -5.69 -7.45
C LEU A 174 -15.60 -5.45 -7.42
N THR A 175 -15.18 -4.18 -7.42
CA THR A 175 -13.76 -3.83 -7.30
C THR A 175 -13.16 -4.29 -5.98
N ASN A 176 -13.89 -4.12 -4.87
CA ASN A 176 -13.45 -4.57 -3.56
C ASN A 176 -13.39 -6.10 -3.46
N GLU A 177 -14.37 -6.82 -3.99
CA GLU A 177 -14.40 -8.29 -4.01
C GLU A 177 -13.20 -8.88 -4.78
N ILE A 178 -12.91 -8.33 -5.97
CA ILE A 178 -11.76 -8.76 -6.76
C ILE A 178 -10.44 -8.42 -6.03
N ARG A 179 -10.33 -7.22 -5.46
CA ARG A 179 -9.15 -6.82 -4.68
C ARG A 179 -8.92 -7.76 -3.49
N GLU A 180 -9.98 -8.10 -2.76
CA GLU A 180 -9.89 -8.95 -1.59
C GLU A 180 -9.48 -10.38 -1.95
N SER A 181 -10.04 -10.94 -3.03
CA SER A 181 -9.65 -12.27 -3.53
C SER A 181 -8.21 -12.33 -4.05
N MET A 182 -7.72 -11.29 -4.73
CA MET A 182 -6.36 -11.29 -5.30
C MET A 182 -5.28 -10.86 -4.30
N GLY A 183 -5.60 -9.98 -3.35
CA GLY A 183 -4.62 -9.34 -2.48
C GLY A 183 -3.84 -8.20 -3.17
N TYR A 184 -2.56 -8.04 -2.81
CA TYR A 184 -1.66 -7.02 -3.39
C TYR A 184 -2.22 -5.58 -3.37
N VAL A 185 -2.83 -5.16 -2.27
CA VAL A 185 -3.55 -3.87 -2.12
C VAL A 185 -2.72 -2.65 -2.57
N SER A 186 -1.42 -2.62 -2.29
CA SER A 186 -0.55 -1.51 -2.70
C SER A 186 -0.37 -1.44 -4.22
N THR A 187 -0.38 -2.57 -4.91
CA THR A 187 -0.40 -2.64 -6.37
C THR A 187 -1.72 -2.13 -6.93
N TRP A 188 -2.84 -2.51 -6.30
CA TRP A 188 -4.15 -1.97 -6.67
C TRP A 188 -4.17 -0.45 -6.55
N LYS A 189 -3.72 0.10 -5.42
CA LYS A 189 -3.61 1.55 -5.21
C LYS A 189 -2.81 2.20 -6.33
N THR A 190 -1.65 1.64 -6.67
CA THR A 190 -0.78 2.15 -7.73
C THR A 190 -1.49 2.17 -9.08
N ALA A 191 -2.09 1.06 -9.50
CA ALA A 191 -2.79 0.96 -10.77
C ALA A 191 -4.00 1.89 -10.84
N ILE A 192 -4.79 1.98 -9.77
CA ILE A 192 -5.94 2.89 -9.69
C ILE A 192 -5.48 4.34 -9.84
N LEU A 193 -4.46 4.78 -9.09
CA LEU A 193 -3.96 6.15 -9.15
C LEU A 193 -3.27 6.49 -10.48
N ALA A 194 -2.74 5.49 -11.19
CA ALA A 194 -2.16 5.67 -12.52
C ALA A 194 -3.21 5.80 -13.63
N ASN A 195 -4.44 5.32 -13.41
CA ASN A 195 -5.48 5.22 -14.44
C ASN A 195 -6.75 6.02 -14.14
N LEU A 196 -6.94 6.51 -12.92
CA LEU A 196 -8.03 7.42 -12.54
C LEU A 196 -7.46 8.77 -12.15
N ASP A 197 -7.95 9.82 -12.79
CA ASP A 197 -7.63 11.19 -12.44
C ASP A 197 -8.28 11.59 -11.10
N ARG A 198 -7.77 12.67 -10.50
CA ARG A 198 -8.25 13.17 -9.20
C ARG A 198 -9.70 13.66 -9.24
N GLU A 199 -10.16 14.20 -10.36
CA GLU A 199 -11.52 14.69 -10.51
C GLU A 199 -12.50 13.51 -10.48
N THR A 200 -12.23 12.46 -11.24
CA THR A 200 -13.01 11.22 -11.24
C THR A 200 -13.03 10.58 -9.86
N LEU A 201 -11.88 10.51 -9.17
CA LEU A 201 -11.83 10.02 -7.79
C LEU A 201 -12.66 10.88 -6.83
N GLY A 202 -12.65 12.21 -7.00
CA GLY A 202 -13.48 13.13 -6.21
C GLY A 202 -14.97 12.94 -6.44
N LYS A 203 -15.39 12.62 -7.67
CA LYS A 203 -16.79 12.29 -8.00
C LYS A 203 -17.23 10.99 -7.32
N ILE A 204 -16.40 9.96 -7.34
CA ILE A 204 -16.69 8.65 -6.74
C ILE A 204 -16.71 8.75 -5.20
N PHE A 205 -15.71 9.44 -4.64
CA PHE A 205 -15.46 9.57 -3.21
C PHE A 205 -15.53 11.03 -2.73
N PRO A 206 -16.72 11.65 -2.71
CA PRO A 206 -16.87 13.07 -2.39
C PRO A 206 -16.33 13.45 -1.00
N ASN A 207 -16.40 12.52 -0.04
CA ASN A 207 -15.90 12.68 1.33
C ASN A 207 -14.36 12.68 1.47
N ILE A 208 -13.62 12.24 0.45
CA ILE A 208 -12.14 12.31 0.46
C ILE A 208 -11.71 13.75 0.11
N THR A 209 -12.42 14.38 -0.83
CA THR A 209 -12.19 15.77 -1.25
C THR A 209 -12.46 16.80 -0.16
N SER A 210 -13.48 16.58 0.69
CA SER A 210 -13.77 17.46 1.83
C SER A 210 -12.65 17.42 2.90
N ASN A 211 -11.98 16.27 3.05
CA ASN A 211 -10.90 16.09 4.03
C ASN A 211 -9.57 16.74 3.58
N LEU A 212 -9.28 16.73 2.27
CA LEU A 212 -8.11 17.44 1.71
C LEU A 212 -8.28 18.96 1.71
N LYS A 213 -9.50 19.45 1.45
CA LYS A 213 -9.82 20.88 1.56
C LYS A 213 -9.66 21.35 3.02
N ARG A 214 -10.18 20.57 3.97
CA ARG A 214 -10.02 20.83 5.41
C ARG A 214 -8.57 20.77 5.87
N ARG A 215 -7.75 19.87 5.31
CA ARG A 215 -6.31 19.80 5.62
C ARG A 215 -5.55 21.03 5.12
N ARG A 216 -5.86 21.54 3.92
CA ARG A 216 -5.32 22.80 3.40
C ARG A 216 -5.84 24.03 4.16
N GLU A 217 -7.10 24.01 4.59
CA GLU A 217 -7.69 25.06 5.43
C GLU A 217 -7.00 25.09 6.81
N ILE A 218 -6.71 23.94 7.41
CA ILE A 218 -5.93 23.84 8.67
C ILE A 218 -4.48 24.29 8.46
N GLU A 219 -3.83 23.88 7.37
CA GLU A 219 -2.46 24.32 7.03
C GLU A 219 -2.41 25.83 6.79
N ALA A 220 -3.42 26.41 6.14
CA ALA A 220 -3.54 27.86 5.93
C ALA A 220 -3.90 28.63 7.22
N GLU A 221 -4.76 28.09 8.10
CA GLU A 221 -5.05 28.68 9.41
C GLU A 221 -3.78 28.70 10.29
N VAL A 222 -2.97 27.65 10.23
CA VAL A 222 -1.68 27.57 10.94
C VAL A 222 -0.65 28.52 10.33
N GLU A 223 -0.63 28.69 9.01
CA GLU A 223 0.27 29.63 8.32
C GLU A 223 -0.12 31.09 8.60
N ASP A 224 -1.42 31.42 8.67
CA ASP A 224 -1.91 32.74 9.11
C ASP A 224 -1.60 33.01 10.60
N GLU A 225 -1.71 32.01 11.49
CA GLU A 225 -1.29 32.16 12.90
C GLU A 225 0.24 32.31 13.05
N LEU A 226 1.03 31.70 12.17
CA LEU A 226 2.50 31.78 12.17
C LEU A 226 3.05 33.04 11.49
N LEU A 227 2.24 33.71 10.66
CA LEU A 227 2.57 34.99 10.01
C LEU A 227 2.13 36.22 10.81
N LEU A 228 1.52 36.03 11.99
CA LEU A 228 1.41 37.09 12.98
C LEU A 228 2.78 37.31 13.62
N GLU A 229 3.54 38.24 13.04
CA GLU A 229 4.80 38.75 13.55
C GLU A 229 4.69 39.15 15.04
N ASP A 230 5.79 38.89 15.75
CA ASP A 230 6.03 38.87 17.20
C ASP A 230 5.70 40.14 18.03
N ASP A 231 4.91 41.10 17.53
CA ASP A 231 4.78 42.42 18.19
C ASP A 231 3.51 42.67 19.03
N GLU A 232 2.55 41.75 19.08
CA GLU A 232 1.45 41.86 20.07
C GLU A 232 1.05 40.48 20.62
N ARG A 233 1.87 39.90 21.51
CA ARG A 233 1.40 38.81 22.37
C ARG A 233 0.46 39.39 23.44
N PRO A 234 -0.87 39.11 23.42
CA PRO A 234 -1.71 39.44 24.56
C PRO A 234 -1.33 38.47 25.69
N THR A 235 -0.97 39.02 26.84
CA THR A 235 -0.74 38.27 28.08
C THR A 235 -1.82 37.22 28.28
N LYS A 236 -1.39 35.96 28.47
CA LYS A 236 -2.19 34.79 28.85
C LYS A 236 -3.42 35.19 29.68
N ARG A 237 -4.61 35.17 29.09
CA ARG A 237 -5.86 35.16 29.86
C ARG A 237 -5.92 33.84 30.62
N GLN A 238 -5.92 33.92 31.95
CA GLN A 238 -6.27 32.80 32.80
C GLN A 238 -7.63 32.26 32.38
N ARG A 239 -7.66 31.01 31.90
CA ARG A 239 -8.89 30.28 31.66
C ARG A 239 -9.51 29.98 33.02
N LYS A 240 -10.59 30.68 33.38
CA LYS A 240 -11.45 30.25 34.50
C LYS A 240 -12.09 28.93 34.08
N GLU A 241 -11.68 27.83 34.70
CA GLU A 241 -12.46 26.59 34.67
C GLU A 241 -13.82 26.88 35.31
N ILE A 242 -14.87 26.86 34.49
CA ILE A 242 -16.24 26.81 34.98
C ILE A 242 -16.63 25.34 34.90
N TRP A 243 -16.63 24.68 36.06
CA TRP A 243 -17.18 23.35 36.20
C TRP A 243 -18.72 23.43 36.12
N PRO A 244 -19.38 22.58 35.34
CA PRO A 244 -20.84 22.54 35.32
C PRO A 244 -21.36 22.15 36.71
N GLY A 245 -22.29 22.93 37.25
CA GLY A 245 -22.97 22.63 38.51
C GLY A 245 -23.77 21.33 38.42
N PRO A 246 -24.03 20.66 39.56
CA PRO A 246 -24.77 19.40 39.58
C PRO A 246 -26.20 19.58 39.06
N PRO A 247 -26.76 18.56 38.37
CA PRO A 247 -28.08 18.65 37.78
C PRO A 247 -29.17 18.82 38.85
N THR A 248 -29.98 19.86 38.69
CA THR A 248 -31.19 20.10 39.50
C THR A 248 -32.28 19.10 39.10
N VAL A 249 -32.71 18.28 40.07
CA VAL A 249 -33.88 17.41 39.94
C VAL A 249 -35.14 18.25 40.23
N PRO A 250 -36.17 18.25 39.37
CA PRO A 250 -37.40 18.99 39.62
C PRO A 250 -38.17 18.42 40.82
N PRO A 251 -38.84 19.26 41.62
CA PRO A 251 -39.65 18.81 42.73
C PRO A 251 -40.90 18.07 42.23
N VAL A 252 -41.29 17.03 42.99
CA VAL A 252 -42.52 16.25 42.83
C VAL A 252 -43.71 17.03 43.36
#